data_AF-A0A4Y8PWI2-F1
#
_entry.id   AF-A0A4Y8PWI2-F1
#
_cell.length_a   1.000
_cell.length_b   1.000
_cell.length_c   1.000
_cell.angle_alpha   90.00
_cell.angle_beta   90.00
_cell.angle_gamma   90.00
#
_symmetry.space_group_name_H-M   'P 1'
#
loop_
_entity.id
_entity.type
_entity.pdbx_description
1 polymer ?
#
loop_
_entity_poly.entity_id
_entity_poly.type
_entity_poly.pdbx_seq_one_letter_code
_entity_poly.pdbx_strand_id
1 'polypeptide(L)'
;MMNLVDTLIDLNPIKTGGDCFDDVIVTVDSKFQLGYRMMYAEALRFAFDNSNPEQTIGARMQTNFLSYFRLLKQYSGYSLYIHRNLTMQEGLQKITEQLAKGNPIGLFIDSFYNPWDIKFQREHFLLHAMLVVGFNSATHALICVDPFFEQKNVELPFELFEQGYHAVMTIEPGEPDVKNAQEAMLELRKQLEEVIDIVPQGFTAFRDAFPTINFAEEMRGLAQFGESLLFIRFNSIVNGRRNYANMLEYLAVKYNLPKLNDFAEQLRKIGNEWNIVRGFITKMNVLARNNNHHTMMSNLQDKITANIEAETALLHKLKEALAQAEAGNDISVALPSEEQAANLTVTSVEHLDISHLFTVRGFDNADHTADFDTENYYYSREDLPADHILRTEDMSFYLPALLDEPFDNLVSLGQVIELPEGPYRGFLTLGSSDMGSYFDVITVEYTDGTSEQLTYGFPDWWAFIQMGNERVALKTGLYRRGEGKLNKEVCLFANKSVFTPGKTAKRLILPTMPNIHLFALSLWS
;
A
#
# COMPACT_ATOMS: atom_id res chain seq x y z
N MET A 1 38.02 -10.51 -27.81
CA MET A 1 37.87 -9.83 -26.52
C MET A 1 37.89 -8.34 -26.78
N MET A 2 36.77 -7.67 -26.51
CA MET A 2 36.65 -6.22 -26.60
C MET A 2 37.46 -5.62 -25.43
N ASN A 3 38.37 -4.68 -25.68
CA ASN A 3 39.12 -4.01 -24.60
C ASN A 3 38.16 -3.08 -23.85
N LEU A 4 37.57 -3.56 -22.76
CA LEU A 4 36.71 -2.78 -21.88
C LEU A 4 37.59 -1.85 -21.03
N VAL A 5 37.32 -0.54 -21.09
CA VAL A 5 38.04 0.48 -20.34
C VAL A 5 37.38 0.63 -18.97
N ASP A 6 38.17 0.57 -17.89
CA ASP A 6 37.67 0.84 -16.54
C ASP A 6 37.02 2.24 -16.52
N THR A 7 35.69 2.24 -16.43
CA THR A 7 34.84 3.43 -16.37
C THR A 7 33.90 3.20 -15.21
N LEU A 8 33.70 4.21 -14.36
CA LEU A 8 32.80 4.13 -13.22
C LEU A 8 32.00 5.41 -13.12
N ILE A 9 30.68 5.29 -13.23
CA ILE A 9 29.73 6.37 -13.00
C ILE A 9 29.37 6.33 -11.51
N ASP A 10 29.68 7.39 -10.76
CA ASP A 10 29.20 7.50 -9.38
C ASP A 10 27.69 7.76 -9.37
N LEU A 11 26.97 6.83 -8.75
CA LEU A 11 25.51 6.85 -8.66
C LEU A 11 25.11 6.17 -7.35
N ASN A 12 24.25 6.83 -6.57
CA ASN A 12 23.74 6.28 -5.32
C ASN A 12 22.38 5.64 -5.56
N PRO A 13 22.12 4.42 -5.06
CA PRO A 13 20.80 3.80 -5.17
C PRO A 13 19.75 4.63 -4.44
N ILE A 14 18.58 4.84 -5.06
CA ILE A 14 17.41 5.43 -4.42
C ILE A 14 16.25 4.44 -4.54
N LYS A 15 15.76 3.98 -3.37
CA LYS A 15 14.58 3.12 -3.26
C LYS A 15 13.36 3.96 -2.91
N THR A 16 12.27 3.76 -3.64
CA THR A 16 11.03 4.53 -3.51
C THR A 16 9.85 3.72 -2.99
N GLY A 17 10.03 2.41 -2.81
CA GLY A 17 8.98 1.48 -2.39
C GLY A 17 8.03 1.06 -3.52
N GLY A 18 8.34 1.45 -4.76
CA GLY A 18 7.69 0.97 -5.99
C GLY A 18 8.24 -0.39 -6.44
N ASP A 19 8.29 -0.60 -7.77
CA ASP A 19 8.94 -1.76 -8.36
C ASP A 19 10.41 -1.47 -8.76
N CYS A 20 11.14 -2.51 -9.17
CA CYS A 20 12.53 -2.38 -9.58
C CYS A 20 12.74 -1.43 -10.78
N PHE A 21 11.73 -1.23 -11.62
CA PHE A 21 11.82 -0.30 -12.76
C PHE A 21 11.73 1.15 -12.28
N ASP A 22 10.78 1.48 -11.42
CA ASP A 22 10.63 2.81 -10.82
C ASP A 22 11.92 3.24 -10.11
N ASP A 23 12.48 2.35 -9.31
CA ASP A 23 13.72 2.56 -8.55
C ASP A 23 14.93 2.83 -9.46
N VAL A 24 15.01 2.15 -10.61
CA VAL A 24 16.01 2.41 -11.65
C VAL A 24 15.85 3.83 -12.23
N ILE A 25 14.63 4.23 -12.61
CA ILE A 25 14.38 5.55 -13.20
C ILE A 25 14.67 6.67 -12.20
N VAL A 26 14.21 6.53 -10.95
CA VAL A 26 14.45 7.51 -9.89
C VAL A 26 15.95 7.67 -9.63
N THR A 27 16.67 6.55 -9.58
CA THR A 27 18.12 6.56 -9.38
C THR A 27 18.83 7.28 -10.53
N VAL A 28 18.44 7.04 -11.78
CA VAL A 28 18.99 7.75 -12.94
C VAL A 28 18.65 9.24 -12.91
N ASP A 29 17.43 9.61 -12.52
CA ASP A 29 17.03 11.01 -12.42
C ASP A 29 17.81 11.78 -11.34
N SER A 30 18.35 11.11 -10.31
CA SER A 30 19.23 11.76 -9.33
C SER A 30 20.49 12.37 -9.96
N LYS A 31 20.96 11.80 -11.08
CA LYS A 31 22.12 12.26 -11.84
C LYS A 31 21.77 13.38 -12.81
N PHE A 32 20.70 13.20 -13.59
CA PHE A 32 20.36 14.14 -14.68
C PHE A 32 19.41 15.25 -14.25
N GLN A 33 18.64 15.04 -13.18
CA GLN A 33 17.75 16.02 -12.54
C GLN A 33 16.71 16.64 -13.50
N LEU A 34 16.21 15.86 -14.46
CA LEU A 34 15.20 16.31 -15.42
C LEU A 34 13.76 16.15 -14.89
N GLY A 35 13.59 15.38 -13.82
CA GLY A 35 12.34 15.17 -13.10
C GLY A 35 11.53 14.02 -13.66
N TYR A 36 11.56 12.86 -13.01
CA TYR A 36 10.88 11.64 -13.47
C TYR A 36 9.36 11.59 -13.23
N ARG A 37 8.85 12.35 -12.24
CA ARG A 37 7.51 12.12 -11.63
C ARG A 37 6.33 12.25 -12.60
N MET A 38 6.51 12.92 -13.74
CA MET A 38 5.49 12.98 -14.80
C MET A 38 5.24 11.64 -15.49
N MET A 39 6.09 10.62 -15.28
CA MET A 39 5.81 9.27 -15.75
C MET A 39 4.53 8.68 -15.13
N TYR A 40 4.06 9.23 -14.01
CA TYR A 40 2.85 8.79 -13.33
C TYR A 40 1.55 9.46 -13.82
N ALA A 41 1.59 10.26 -14.88
CA ALA A 41 0.41 10.99 -15.38
C ALA A 41 -0.75 10.08 -15.80
N GLU A 42 -0.48 8.82 -16.13
CA GLU A 42 -1.50 7.83 -16.49
C GLU A 42 -1.71 6.73 -15.44
N ALA A 43 -1.16 6.91 -14.23
CA ALA A 43 -1.15 5.88 -13.20
C ALA A 43 -2.54 5.54 -12.61
N LEU A 44 -3.57 6.34 -12.92
CA LEU A 44 -4.95 6.10 -12.47
C LEU A 44 -5.75 5.17 -13.38
N ARG A 45 -5.24 4.87 -14.58
CA ARG A 45 -5.96 4.06 -15.56
C ARG A 45 -6.27 2.66 -15.01
N PHE A 46 -7.52 2.25 -15.20
CA PHE A 46 -8.02 0.93 -14.85
C PHE A 46 -9.14 0.55 -15.80
N ALA A 47 -9.14 -0.70 -16.25
CA ALA A 47 -10.24 -1.30 -16.98
C ALA A 47 -10.46 -2.74 -16.53
N PHE A 48 -11.66 -3.25 -16.78
CA PHE A 48 -12.04 -4.62 -16.46
C PHE A 48 -12.65 -5.31 -17.68
N ASP A 49 -12.08 -6.45 -18.06
CA ASP A 49 -12.51 -7.18 -19.25
C ASP A 49 -13.74 -8.06 -18.95
N ASN A 50 -14.89 -7.63 -19.44
CA ASN A 50 -16.14 -8.41 -19.38
C ASN A 50 -16.32 -9.39 -20.54
N SER A 51 -15.46 -9.35 -21.57
CA SER A 51 -15.60 -10.21 -22.75
C SER A 51 -15.17 -11.66 -22.49
N ASN A 52 -14.35 -11.90 -21.46
CA ASN A 52 -13.81 -13.22 -21.10
C ASN A 52 -14.19 -13.64 -19.68
N PRO A 53 -15.48 -13.93 -19.39
CA PRO A 53 -15.95 -14.23 -18.04
C PRO A 53 -15.36 -15.52 -17.44
N GLU A 54 -14.84 -16.43 -18.28
CA GLU A 54 -14.19 -17.68 -17.87
C GLU A 54 -12.79 -17.48 -17.24
N GLN A 55 -12.17 -16.32 -17.46
CA GLN A 55 -10.90 -15.98 -16.82
C GLN A 55 -11.11 -15.58 -15.36
N THR A 56 -10.06 -15.75 -14.54
CA THR A 56 -10.12 -15.30 -13.14
C THR A 56 -10.33 -13.78 -13.06
N ILE A 57 -10.85 -13.29 -11.94
CA ILE A 57 -11.08 -11.86 -11.72
C ILE A 57 -9.77 -11.09 -11.87
N GLY A 58 -8.67 -11.60 -11.29
CA GLY A 58 -7.35 -10.99 -11.39
C GLY A 58 -6.83 -10.90 -12.84
N ALA A 59 -7.09 -11.90 -13.67
CA ALA A 59 -6.71 -11.90 -15.08
C ALA A 59 -7.48 -10.88 -15.93
N ARG A 60 -8.73 -10.58 -15.54
CA ARG A 60 -9.60 -9.61 -16.23
C ARG A 60 -9.30 -8.16 -15.85
N MET A 61 -8.53 -7.91 -14.79
CA MET A 61 -8.09 -6.57 -14.38
C MET A 61 -6.95 -6.05 -15.25
N GLN A 62 -7.14 -4.88 -15.85
CA GLN A 62 -6.15 -4.22 -16.71
C GLN A 62 -5.64 -2.94 -16.04
N THR A 63 -4.38 -2.99 -15.58
CA THR A 63 -3.70 -1.88 -14.88
C THR A 63 -2.49 -1.33 -15.63
N ASN A 64 -1.95 -2.08 -16.60
CA ASN A 64 -0.74 -1.70 -17.34
C ASN A 64 -1.08 -1.05 -18.67
N PHE A 65 -0.83 0.26 -18.75
CA PHE A 65 -0.69 0.97 -20.01
C PHE A 65 0.77 1.39 -20.12
N LEU A 66 1.53 0.81 -21.05
CA LEU A 66 2.96 1.06 -21.24
C LEU A 66 3.21 2.50 -21.74
N SER A 67 3.04 3.50 -20.87
CA SER A 67 3.18 4.91 -21.21
C SER A 67 4.36 5.60 -20.56
N TYR A 68 5.02 4.98 -19.56
CA TYR A 68 6.19 5.57 -18.89
C TYR A 68 7.24 6.10 -19.87
N PHE A 69 7.53 5.34 -20.93
CA PHE A 69 8.53 5.69 -21.94
C PHE A 69 8.12 6.95 -22.71
N ARG A 70 6.85 7.03 -23.12
CA ARG A 70 6.30 8.20 -23.81
C ARG A 70 6.26 9.41 -22.88
N LEU A 71 5.78 9.24 -21.65
CA LEU A 71 5.62 10.32 -20.68
C LEU A 71 6.97 10.88 -20.23
N LEU A 72 7.95 10.03 -19.93
CA LEU A 72 9.30 10.45 -19.58
C LEU A 72 9.97 11.25 -20.71
N LYS A 73 9.77 10.83 -21.97
CA LYS A 73 10.23 11.63 -23.12
C LYS A 73 9.49 12.96 -23.20
N GLN A 74 8.17 12.91 -23.16
CA GLN A 74 7.30 14.07 -23.37
C GLN A 74 7.52 15.17 -22.33
N TYR A 75 7.69 14.81 -21.05
CA TYR A 75 7.76 15.78 -19.95
C TYR A 75 9.15 16.03 -19.38
N SER A 76 10.07 15.08 -19.58
CA SER A 76 11.40 15.09 -18.96
C SER A 76 12.54 14.93 -19.97
N GLY A 77 12.23 14.67 -21.24
CA GLY A 77 13.22 14.52 -22.31
C GLY A 77 13.99 13.19 -22.30
N TYR A 78 13.68 12.25 -21.40
CA TYR A 78 14.35 10.96 -21.39
C TYR A 78 13.92 10.09 -22.56
N SER A 79 14.88 9.65 -23.36
CA SER A 79 14.67 8.64 -24.41
C SER A 79 15.07 7.27 -23.89
N LEU A 80 14.08 6.39 -23.70
CA LEU A 80 14.26 5.03 -23.21
C LEU A 80 13.99 4.02 -24.33
N TYR A 81 14.80 2.95 -24.36
CA TYR A 81 14.56 1.82 -25.25
C TYR A 81 15.03 0.51 -24.61
N ILE A 82 14.14 -0.47 -24.49
CA ILE A 82 14.48 -1.83 -24.02
C ILE A 82 14.87 -2.69 -25.22
N HIS A 83 16.13 -3.12 -25.26
CA HIS A 83 16.68 -4.01 -26.26
C HIS A 83 16.49 -5.49 -25.87
N ARG A 84 15.32 -6.07 -26.16
CA ARG A 84 14.97 -7.46 -25.77
C ARG A 84 15.54 -8.56 -26.67
N ASN A 85 15.88 -8.23 -27.91
CA ASN A 85 16.26 -9.21 -28.95
C ASN A 85 17.76 -9.17 -29.28
N LEU A 86 18.58 -8.63 -28.38
CA LEU A 86 20.04 -8.62 -28.56
C LEU A 86 20.62 -9.89 -27.94
N THR A 87 21.65 -10.44 -28.58
CA THR A 87 22.55 -11.39 -27.92
C THR A 87 23.27 -10.73 -26.75
N MET A 88 23.80 -11.52 -25.81
CA MET A 88 24.59 -10.99 -24.70
C MET A 88 25.76 -10.11 -25.19
N GLN A 89 26.45 -10.51 -26.28
CA GLN A 89 27.57 -9.74 -26.81
C GLN A 89 27.14 -8.37 -27.38
N GLU A 90 26.00 -8.32 -28.08
CA GLU A 90 25.42 -7.06 -28.54
C GLU A 90 24.91 -6.21 -27.37
N GLY A 91 24.39 -6.83 -26.32
CA GLY A 91 24.04 -6.18 -25.06
C GLY A 91 25.25 -5.55 -24.38
N LEU A 92 26.36 -6.28 -24.30
CA LEU A 92 27.63 -5.77 -23.77
C LEU A 92 28.17 -4.60 -24.60
N GLN A 93 28.02 -4.66 -25.92
CA GLN A 93 28.36 -3.54 -26.79
C GLN A 93 27.53 -2.31 -26.43
N LYS A 94 26.21 -2.45 -26.25
CA LYS A 94 25.34 -1.34 -25.81
C LYS A 94 25.73 -0.79 -24.44
N ILE A 95 26.08 -1.67 -23.49
CA ILE A 95 26.58 -1.27 -22.18
C ILE A 95 27.83 -0.40 -22.35
N THR A 96 28.80 -0.87 -23.11
CA THR A 96 30.07 -0.15 -23.35
C THR A 96 29.83 1.21 -24.01
N GLU A 97 28.96 1.27 -25.02
CA GLU A 97 28.58 2.50 -25.72
C GLU A 97 27.95 3.53 -24.76
N GLN A 98 27.05 3.12 -23.86
CA GLN A 98 26.41 4.03 -22.91
C GLN A 98 27.37 4.50 -21.81
N LEU A 99 28.18 3.60 -21.26
CA LEU A 99 29.18 3.96 -20.25
C LEU A 99 30.20 4.96 -20.81
N ALA A 100 30.62 4.80 -22.06
CA ALA A 100 31.52 5.74 -22.74
C ALA A 100 30.89 7.15 -22.92
N LYS A 101 29.56 7.24 -23.01
CA LYS A 101 28.82 8.52 -23.00
C LYS A 101 28.62 9.10 -21.59
N GLY A 102 29.01 8.36 -20.54
CA GLY A 102 28.75 8.72 -19.14
C GLY A 102 27.31 8.43 -18.70
N ASN A 103 26.57 7.61 -19.45
CA ASN A 103 25.19 7.22 -19.14
C ASN A 103 25.16 5.85 -18.44
N PRO A 104 24.52 5.74 -17.27
CA PRO A 104 24.18 4.44 -16.72
C PRO A 104 23.16 3.74 -17.63
N ILE A 105 23.19 2.42 -17.68
CA ILE A 105 22.32 1.60 -18.54
C ILE A 105 21.56 0.60 -17.70
N GLY A 106 20.27 0.42 -17.98
CA GLY A 106 19.47 -0.61 -17.31
C GLY A 106 19.88 -2.01 -17.78
N LEU A 107 19.92 -2.96 -16.86
CA LEU A 107 20.11 -4.39 -17.11
C LEU A 107 18.91 -5.14 -16.55
N PHE A 108 18.28 -5.95 -17.41
CA PHE A 108 17.30 -6.94 -17.01
C PHE A 108 17.99 -8.31 -16.95
N ILE A 109 17.95 -8.92 -15.77
CA ILE A 109 18.57 -10.23 -15.49
C ILE A 109 17.54 -11.17 -14.86
N ASP A 110 17.64 -12.46 -15.13
CA ASP A 110 16.92 -13.48 -14.37
C ASP A 110 17.44 -13.49 -12.91
N SER A 111 16.52 -13.31 -11.95
CA SER A 111 16.83 -13.23 -10.51
C SER A 111 17.56 -14.47 -9.99
N PHE A 112 17.43 -15.62 -10.65
CA PHE A 112 18.20 -16.83 -10.32
C PHE A 112 19.73 -16.58 -10.35
N TYR A 113 20.19 -15.67 -11.21
CA TYR A 113 21.61 -15.34 -11.40
C TYR A 113 22.04 -14.05 -10.69
N ASN A 114 21.17 -13.43 -9.88
CA ASN A 114 21.49 -12.22 -9.13
C ASN A 114 22.08 -12.56 -7.75
N PRO A 115 23.38 -12.35 -7.47
CA PRO A 115 24.06 -12.85 -6.26
C PRO A 115 23.52 -12.33 -4.92
N TRP A 116 22.94 -11.14 -4.92
CA TRP A 116 22.43 -10.48 -3.72
C TRP A 116 20.91 -10.62 -3.57
N ASP A 117 20.25 -11.35 -4.47
CA ASP A 117 18.85 -11.71 -4.32
C ASP A 117 18.71 -12.93 -3.40
N ILE A 118 17.69 -12.94 -2.54
CA ILE A 118 17.32 -14.11 -1.74
C ILE A 118 16.96 -15.34 -2.60
N LYS A 119 16.62 -15.11 -3.88
CA LYS A 119 16.28 -16.13 -4.89
C LYS A 119 17.47 -16.64 -5.68
N PHE A 120 18.68 -16.12 -5.42
CA PHE A 120 19.89 -16.56 -6.08
C PHE A 120 20.03 -18.09 -6.01
N GLN A 121 20.12 -18.72 -7.18
CA GLN A 121 20.20 -20.18 -7.35
C GLN A 121 19.00 -20.98 -6.79
N ARG A 122 17.83 -20.35 -6.64
CA ARG A 122 16.62 -21.00 -6.10
C ARG A 122 15.47 -21.03 -7.10
N GLU A 123 15.17 -19.92 -7.77
CA GLU A 123 13.96 -19.78 -8.62
C GLU A 123 14.20 -18.96 -9.90
N HIS A 124 13.74 -19.46 -11.05
CA HIS A 124 13.87 -18.83 -12.39
C HIS A 124 12.67 -17.96 -12.81
N PHE A 125 11.93 -17.39 -11.86
CA PHE A 125 10.57 -16.90 -12.16
C PHE A 125 10.47 -15.40 -12.50
N LEU A 126 11.43 -14.57 -12.09
CA LEU A 126 11.29 -13.11 -12.15
C LEU A 126 12.49 -12.43 -12.79
N LEU A 127 12.22 -11.55 -13.75
CA LEU A 127 13.21 -10.62 -14.28
C LEU A 127 13.36 -9.45 -13.31
N HIS A 128 14.60 -9.18 -12.93
CA HIS A 128 14.98 -8.06 -12.08
C HIS A 128 15.66 -6.95 -12.90
N ALA A 129 15.39 -5.70 -12.56
CA ALA A 129 15.99 -4.53 -13.20
C ALA A 129 17.00 -3.87 -12.26
N MET A 130 18.20 -3.59 -12.77
CA MET A 130 19.27 -2.87 -12.08
C MET A 130 20.02 -1.96 -13.06
N LEU A 131 21.00 -1.18 -12.57
CA LEU A 131 21.84 -0.32 -13.39
C LEU A 131 23.26 -0.86 -13.49
N VAL A 132 23.82 -0.89 -14.70
CA VAL A 132 25.26 -1.04 -14.90
C VAL A 132 25.87 0.35 -14.98
N VAL A 133 26.86 0.59 -14.13
CA VAL A 133 27.54 1.89 -13.98
C VAL A 133 29.03 1.82 -14.29
N GLY A 134 29.57 0.62 -14.52
CA GLY A 134 30.97 0.45 -14.83
C GLY A 134 31.38 -0.97 -15.15
N PHE A 135 32.69 -1.15 -15.34
CA PHE A 135 33.33 -2.43 -15.55
C PHE A 135 34.61 -2.49 -14.69
N ASN A 136 34.85 -3.64 -14.07
CA ASN A 136 36.11 -3.94 -13.39
C ASN A 136 36.91 -4.94 -14.23
N SER A 137 37.97 -4.46 -14.89
CA SER A 137 38.84 -5.29 -15.71
C SER A 137 39.68 -6.31 -14.92
N ALA A 138 39.97 -6.04 -13.64
CA ALA A 138 40.75 -6.94 -12.80
C ALA A 138 39.97 -8.19 -12.38
N THR A 139 38.68 -8.04 -12.06
CA THR A 139 37.81 -9.14 -11.63
C THR A 139 36.94 -9.70 -12.76
N HIS A 140 36.96 -9.07 -13.93
CA HIS A 140 36.12 -9.40 -15.08
C HIS A 140 34.63 -9.41 -14.69
N ALA A 141 34.17 -8.26 -14.16
CA ALA A 141 32.81 -8.09 -13.67
C ALA A 141 32.19 -6.77 -14.13
N LEU A 142 30.86 -6.76 -14.30
CA LEU A 142 30.11 -5.52 -14.42
C LEU A 142 29.99 -4.90 -13.02
N ILE A 143 30.09 -3.57 -12.94
CA ILE A 143 29.83 -2.84 -11.70
C ILE A 143 28.39 -2.34 -11.77
N CYS A 144 27.58 -2.75 -10.81
CA CYS A 144 26.15 -2.51 -10.76
C CYS A 144 25.75 -1.61 -9.58
N VAL A 145 24.70 -0.83 -9.78
CA VAL A 145 23.90 -0.20 -8.74
C VAL A 145 22.52 -0.85 -8.81
N ASP A 146 22.09 -1.43 -7.69
CA ASP A 146 20.78 -2.08 -7.58
C ASP A 146 19.94 -1.33 -6.56
N PRO A 147 19.05 -0.42 -6.99
CA PRO A 147 18.34 0.41 -6.04
C PRO A 147 17.23 -0.34 -5.31
N PHE A 148 16.68 -1.41 -5.88
CA PHE A 148 15.67 -2.23 -5.22
C PHE A 148 16.23 -2.95 -3.99
N PHE A 149 17.47 -3.46 -4.09
CA PHE A 149 18.20 -4.07 -2.97
C PHE A 149 19.15 -3.10 -2.25
N GLU A 150 19.08 -1.80 -2.58
CA GLU A 150 19.90 -0.72 -2.00
C GLU A 150 21.42 -0.98 -2.09
N GLN A 151 21.85 -1.68 -3.14
CA GLN A 151 23.25 -2.01 -3.38
C GLN A 151 23.95 -0.93 -4.22
N LYS A 152 25.16 -0.54 -3.78
CA LYS A 152 26.01 0.40 -4.50
C LYS A 152 27.32 -0.27 -4.90
N ASN A 153 27.70 -0.12 -6.17
CA ASN A 153 28.97 -0.58 -6.74
C ASN A 153 29.25 -2.07 -6.47
N VAL A 154 28.21 -2.90 -6.55
CA VAL A 154 28.35 -4.35 -6.41
C VAL A 154 28.84 -4.96 -7.72
N GLU A 155 29.67 -5.99 -7.62
CA GLU A 155 30.21 -6.67 -8.80
C GLU A 155 29.28 -7.81 -9.21
N LEU A 156 28.86 -7.80 -10.48
CA LEU A 156 28.21 -8.92 -11.15
C LEU A 156 29.25 -9.64 -12.03
N PRO A 157 29.72 -10.83 -11.62
CA PRO A 157 30.66 -11.62 -12.40
C PRO A 157 30.15 -11.89 -13.82
N PHE A 158 31.05 -11.85 -14.81
CA PHE A 158 30.66 -11.98 -16.22
C PHE A 158 29.94 -13.30 -16.53
N GLU A 159 30.30 -14.39 -15.83
CA GLU A 159 29.64 -15.69 -15.97
C GLU A 159 28.15 -15.62 -15.58
N LEU A 160 27.82 -14.93 -14.49
CA LEU A 160 26.43 -14.77 -14.05
C LEU A 160 25.65 -13.81 -14.94
N PHE A 161 26.31 -12.74 -15.41
CA PHE A 161 25.76 -11.88 -16.45
C PHE A 161 25.45 -12.67 -17.72
N GLU A 162 26.36 -13.52 -18.19
CA GLU A 162 26.18 -14.32 -19.40
C GLU A 162 25.00 -15.29 -19.28
N GLN A 163 24.88 -15.96 -18.15
CA GLN A 163 23.82 -16.95 -17.91
C GLN A 163 22.45 -16.29 -17.67
N GLY A 164 22.41 -15.15 -16.98
CA GLY A 164 21.18 -14.47 -16.60
C GLY A 164 20.71 -13.38 -17.56
N TYR A 165 21.49 -13.03 -18.58
CA TYR A 165 21.20 -11.91 -19.48
C TYR A 165 19.83 -12.05 -20.15
N HIS A 166 18.98 -11.03 -19.98
CA HIS A 166 17.69 -10.97 -20.67
C HIS A 166 17.58 -9.77 -21.62
N ALA A 167 17.89 -8.56 -21.14
CA ALA A 167 17.82 -7.34 -21.96
C ALA A 167 18.63 -6.21 -21.35
N VAL A 168 18.92 -5.18 -22.14
CA VAL A 168 19.45 -3.89 -21.65
C VAL A 168 18.52 -2.75 -22.04
N MET A 169 18.53 -1.68 -21.24
CA MET A 169 17.74 -0.47 -21.47
C MET A 169 18.62 0.76 -21.52
N THR A 170 18.69 1.38 -22.68
CA THR A 170 19.34 2.68 -22.83
C THR A 170 18.45 3.77 -22.25
N ILE A 171 19.05 4.71 -21.53
CA ILE A 171 18.36 5.88 -20.95
C ILE A 171 19.21 7.09 -21.30
N GLU A 172 18.75 7.89 -22.26
CA GLU A 172 19.49 9.07 -22.74
C GLU A 172 18.72 10.34 -22.39
N PRO A 173 19.34 11.33 -21.73
CA PRO A 173 18.72 12.63 -21.47
C PRO A 173 18.60 13.42 -22.78
N GLY A 174 17.57 14.26 -22.85
CA GLY A 174 17.26 15.09 -24.00
C GLY A 174 16.35 16.24 -23.62
N GLU A 175 15.78 16.91 -24.62
CA GLU A 175 14.82 18.00 -24.42
C GLU A 175 13.38 17.46 -24.32
N PRO A 176 12.56 17.95 -23.37
CA PRO A 176 11.15 17.56 -23.28
C PRO A 176 10.32 18.21 -24.40
N ASP A 177 9.25 17.53 -24.80
CA ASP A 177 8.26 18.07 -25.73
C ASP A 177 7.41 19.17 -25.08
N VAL A 178 7.03 18.97 -23.81
CA VAL A 178 6.25 19.91 -23.00
C VAL A 178 7.18 20.91 -22.31
N LYS A 179 6.99 22.21 -22.59
CA LYS A 179 7.97 23.24 -22.23
C LYS A 179 7.58 24.10 -21.04
N ASN A 180 6.29 24.18 -20.71
CA ASN A 180 5.79 25.11 -19.70
C ASN A 180 4.58 24.54 -18.93
N ALA A 181 4.18 25.27 -17.88
CA ALA A 181 3.08 24.88 -17.01
C ALA A 181 1.75 24.75 -17.77
N GLN A 182 1.43 25.70 -18.67
CA GLN A 182 0.16 25.70 -19.41
C GLN A 182 0.02 24.46 -20.29
N GLU A 183 1.06 24.12 -21.05
CA GLU A 183 1.11 22.90 -21.86
C GLU A 183 1.00 21.64 -20.99
N ALA A 184 1.68 21.61 -19.84
CA ALA A 184 1.62 20.48 -18.92
C ALA A 184 0.21 20.28 -18.34
N MET A 185 -0.46 21.35 -17.90
CA MET A 185 -1.82 21.29 -17.36
C MET A 185 -2.84 20.94 -18.43
N LEU A 186 -2.71 21.49 -19.64
CA LEU A 186 -3.56 21.16 -20.79
C LEU A 186 -3.50 19.66 -21.11
N GLU A 187 -2.29 19.11 -21.20
CA GLU A 187 -2.11 17.70 -21.54
C GLU A 187 -2.60 16.78 -20.41
N LEU A 188 -2.30 17.12 -19.15
CA LEU A 188 -2.79 16.35 -18.02
C LEU A 188 -4.33 16.38 -17.92
N ARG A 189 -4.94 17.53 -18.22
CA ARG A 189 -6.40 17.66 -18.27
C ARG A 189 -7.01 16.81 -19.36
N LYS A 190 -6.43 16.75 -20.57
CA LYS A 190 -6.89 15.86 -21.65
C LYS A 190 -6.81 14.39 -21.24
N GLN A 191 -5.69 13.97 -20.65
CA GLN A 191 -5.53 12.61 -20.15
C GLN A 191 -6.57 12.30 -19.07
N LEU A 192 -6.84 13.25 -18.18
CA LEU A 192 -7.87 13.10 -17.15
C LEU A 192 -9.27 12.99 -17.77
N GLU A 193 -9.58 13.79 -18.80
CA GLU A 193 -10.84 13.72 -19.55
C GLU A 193 -11.06 12.36 -20.23
N GLU A 194 -10.00 11.70 -20.71
CA GLU A 194 -10.10 10.35 -21.28
C GLU A 194 -10.48 9.30 -20.23
N VAL A 195 -10.03 9.46 -18.98
CA VAL A 195 -10.15 8.40 -17.96
C VAL A 195 -11.28 8.63 -16.97
N ILE A 196 -11.74 9.87 -16.79
CA ILE A 196 -12.70 10.25 -15.75
C ILE A 196 -14.03 9.50 -15.86
N ASP A 197 -14.44 9.14 -17.08
CA ASP A 197 -15.66 8.36 -17.30
C ASP A 197 -15.37 6.85 -17.41
N ILE A 198 -14.18 6.46 -17.89
CA ILE A 198 -13.82 5.06 -18.16
C ILE A 198 -13.45 4.32 -16.87
N VAL A 199 -12.66 4.94 -16.01
CA VAL A 199 -12.14 4.30 -14.78
C VAL A 199 -13.28 3.91 -13.83
N PRO A 200 -14.27 4.78 -13.54
CA PRO A 200 -15.43 4.39 -12.73
C PRO A 200 -16.23 3.24 -13.32
N GLN A 201 -16.39 3.19 -14.65
CA GLN A 201 -17.07 2.08 -15.34
C GLN A 201 -16.29 0.77 -15.20
N GLY A 202 -14.97 0.82 -15.35
CA GLY A 202 -14.10 -0.35 -15.13
C GLY A 202 -14.24 -0.90 -13.71
N PHE A 203 -14.20 -0.03 -12.70
CA PHE A 203 -14.39 -0.46 -11.30
C PHE A 203 -15.80 -0.95 -11.00
N THR A 204 -16.82 -0.34 -11.60
CA THR A 204 -18.21 -0.80 -11.50
C THR A 204 -18.34 -2.22 -12.07
N ALA A 205 -17.79 -2.46 -13.25
CA ALA A 205 -17.77 -3.78 -13.87
C ALA A 205 -17.01 -4.82 -13.02
N PHE A 206 -15.88 -4.44 -12.43
CA PHE A 206 -15.14 -5.27 -11.48
C PHE A 206 -15.99 -5.61 -10.24
N ARG A 207 -16.60 -4.61 -9.60
CA ARG A 207 -17.48 -4.78 -8.42
C ARG A 207 -18.62 -5.76 -8.69
N ASP A 208 -19.24 -5.63 -9.87
CA ASP A 208 -20.41 -6.43 -10.25
C ASP A 208 -20.03 -7.87 -10.60
N ALA A 209 -18.82 -8.09 -11.12
CA ALA A 209 -18.28 -9.41 -11.39
C ALA A 209 -17.70 -10.10 -10.15
N PHE A 210 -17.26 -9.35 -9.14
CA PHE A 210 -16.57 -9.90 -7.97
C PHE A 210 -17.33 -11.02 -7.22
N PRO A 211 -18.67 -11.03 -7.11
CA PRO A 211 -19.42 -12.14 -6.52
C PRO A 211 -19.15 -13.51 -7.15
N THR A 212 -18.62 -13.56 -8.38
CA THR A 212 -18.26 -14.82 -9.06
C THR A 212 -16.84 -15.29 -8.76
N ILE A 213 -16.11 -14.63 -7.85
CA ILE A 213 -14.72 -14.98 -7.55
C ILE A 213 -14.57 -16.43 -7.06
N ASN A 214 -13.56 -17.12 -7.59
CA ASN A 214 -13.12 -18.42 -7.11
C ASN A 214 -11.66 -18.31 -6.65
N PHE A 215 -11.46 -18.16 -5.34
CA PHE A 215 -10.14 -18.03 -4.74
C PHE A 215 -9.21 -19.22 -5.01
N ALA A 216 -9.74 -20.44 -5.14
CA ALA A 216 -8.92 -21.62 -5.46
C ALA A 216 -8.33 -21.54 -6.88
N GLU A 217 -9.07 -20.94 -7.81
CA GLU A 217 -8.60 -20.74 -9.19
C GLU A 217 -7.60 -19.58 -9.28
N GLU A 218 -7.85 -18.47 -8.58
CA GLU A 218 -6.90 -17.34 -8.48
C GLU A 218 -5.54 -17.77 -7.90
N MET A 219 -5.55 -18.79 -7.04
CA MET A 219 -4.39 -19.31 -6.33
C MET A 219 -3.76 -20.55 -6.97
N ARG A 220 -4.26 -21.02 -8.11
CA ARG A 220 -3.80 -22.27 -8.69
C ARG A 220 -2.29 -22.20 -9.02
N GLY A 221 -1.51 -23.05 -8.34
CA GLY A 221 -0.07 -23.18 -8.57
C GLY A 221 0.78 -22.13 -7.84
N LEU A 222 0.19 -21.33 -6.96
CA LEU A 222 0.86 -20.28 -6.19
C LEU A 222 1.04 -20.71 -4.73
N ALA A 223 2.14 -20.29 -4.11
CA ALA A 223 2.41 -20.59 -2.71
C ALA A 223 1.69 -19.63 -1.77
N GLN A 224 1.56 -18.36 -2.16
CA GLN A 224 1.02 -17.27 -1.33
C GLN A 224 0.08 -16.36 -2.12
N PHE A 225 -0.92 -15.79 -1.44
CA PHE A 225 -1.89 -14.89 -2.08
C PHE A 225 -1.24 -13.63 -2.68
N GLY A 226 -0.14 -13.18 -2.08
CA GLY A 226 0.68 -12.08 -2.60
C GLY A 226 1.22 -12.29 -4.02
N GLU A 227 1.30 -13.53 -4.49
CA GLU A 227 1.76 -13.91 -5.83
C GLU A 227 0.64 -13.88 -6.88
N SER A 228 -0.63 -13.80 -6.45
CA SER A 228 -1.77 -13.85 -7.35
C SER A 228 -1.87 -12.59 -8.23
N LEU A 229 -2.34 -12.76 -9.47
CA LEU A 229 -2.61 -11.62 -10.35
C LEU A 229 -3.59 -10.64 -9.70
N LEU A 230 -4.60 -11.15 -8.99
CA LEU A 230 -5.54 -10.32 -8.26
C LEU A 230 -4.82 -9.38 -7.27
N PHE A 231 -3.94 -9.92 -6.43
CA PHE A 231 -3.18 -9.12 -5.47
C PHE A 231 -2.24 -8.12 -6.16
N ILE A 232 -1.50 -8.56 -7.18
CA ILE A 232 -0.57 -7.72 -7.93
C ILE A 232 -1.32 -6.55 -8.61
N ARG A 233 -2.48 -6.80 -9.22
CA ARG A 233 -3.29 -5.75 -9.88
C ARG A 233 -3.85 -4.76 -8.88
N PHE A 234 -4.26 -5.21 -7.69
CA PHE A 234 -4.63 -4.30 -6.61
C PHE A 234 -3.46 -3.44 -6.12
N ASN A 235 -2.26 -4.01 -6.02
CA ASN A 235 -1.06 -3.22 -5.72
C ASN A 235 -0.84 -2.13 -6.77
N SER A 236 -1.03 -2.44 -8.06
CA SER A 236 -0.97 -1.42 -9.11
C SER A 236 -2.02 -0.31 -8.91
N ILE A 237 -3.26 -0.67 -8.53
CA ILE A 237 -4.32 0.31 -8.26
C ILE A 237 -3.90 1.25 -7.11
N VAL A 238 -3.48 0.69 -5.97
CA VAL A 238 -3.05 1.46 -4.79
C VAL A 238 -1.85 2.35 -5.09
N ASN A 239 -0.80 1.76 -5.68
CA ASN A 239 0.43 2.49 -6.02
C ASN A 239 0.17 3.54 -7.09
N GLY A 240 -0.75 3.29 -8.03
CA GLY A 240 -1.13 4.26 -9.05
C GLY A 240 -1.63 5.59 -8.46
N ARG A 241 -2.45 5.52 -7.41
CA ARG A 241 -2.98 6.72 -6.71
C ARG A 241 -1.88 7.43 -5.93
N ARG A 242 -1.01 6.68 -5.24
CA ARG A 242 0.14 7.23 -4.51
C ARG A 242 1.13 7.91 -5.45
N ASN A 243 1.40 7.30 -6.60
CA ASN A 243 2.32 7.80 -7.61
C ASN A 243 1.76 9.03 -8.31
N TYR A 244 0.45 9.05 -8.61
CA TYR A 244 -0.21 10.24 -9.13
C TYR A 244 -0.22 11.39 -8.10
N ALA A 245 -0.41 11.10 -6.82
CA ALA A 245 -0.27 12.11 -5.76
C ALA A 245 1.15 12.70 -5.69
N ASN A 246 2.18 11.85 -5.79
CA ASN A 246 3.59 12.28 -5.87
C ASN A 246 3.84 13.20 -7.09
N MET A 247 3.22 12.89 -8.24
CA MET A 247 3.26 13.77 -9.39
C MET A 247 2.57 15.12 -9.12
N LEU A 248 1.41 15.14 -8.47
CA LEU A 248 0.71 16.39 -8.14
C LEU A 248 1.53 17.30 -7.21
N GLU A 249 2.22 16.74 -6.21
CA GLU A 249 3.13 17.50 -5.34
C GLU A 249 4.32 18.07 -6.10
N TYR A 250 4.88 17.27 -7.03
CA TYR A 250 5.93 17.75 -7.90
C TYR A 250 5.46 18.93 -8.76
N LEU A 251 4.26 18.86 -9.32
CA LEU A 251 3.66 19.97 -10.06
C LEU A 251 3.38 21.17 -9.15
N ALA A 252 2.93 20.94 -7.92
CA ALA A 252 2.68 21.98 -6.93
C ALA A 252 3.96 22.81 -6.67
N VAL A 253 5.10 22.14 -6.51
CA VAL A 253 6.39 22.80 -6.31
C VAL A 253 6.92 23.40 -7.62
N LYS A 254 6.98 22.60 -8.70
CA LYS A 254 7.59 23.00 -9.97
C LYS A 254 6.92 24.23 -10.59
N TYR A 255 5.59 24.33 -10.48
CA TYR A 255 4.80 25.38 -11.10
C TYR A 255 4.15 26.33 -10.09
N ASN A 256 4.51 26.26 -8.81
CA ASN A 256 3.97 27.09 -7.73
C ASN A 256 2.43 27.04 -7.63
N LEU A 257 1.90 25.82 -7.63
CA LEU A 257 0.47 25.50 -7.53
C LEU A 257 0.18 24.75 -6.21
N PRO A 258 0.33 25.40 -5.03
CA PRO A 258 0.31 24.71 -3.73
C PRO A 258 -1.00 23.97 -3.46
N LYS A 259 -2.10 24.39 -4.07
CA LYS A 259 -3.41 23.75 -3.97
C LYS A 259 -3.47 22.33 -4.54
N LEU A 260 -2.54 21.94 -5.40
CA LEU A 260 -2.43 20.56 -5.86
C LEU A 260 -2.03 19.59 -4.71
N ASN A 261 -1.44 20.08 -3.62
CA ASN A 261 -1.16 19.25 -2.45
C ASN A 261 -2.44 18.75 -1.77
N ASP A 262 -3.50 19.57 -1.72
CA ASP A 262 -4.80 19.18 -1.15
C ASP A 262 -5.43 18.01 -1.94
N PHE A 263 -5.21 17.97 -3.26
CA PHE A 263 -5.61 16.86 -4.13
C PHE A 263 -4.71 15.63 -3.94
N ALA A 264 -3.39 15.83 -3.83
CA ALA A 264 -2.45 14.76 -3.58
C ALA A 264 -2.78 14.04 -2.25
N GLU A 265 -3.12 14.78 -1.20
CA GLU A 265 -3.53 14.22 0.09
C GLU A 265 -4.80 13.37 -0.04
N GLN A 266 -5.86 13.90 -0.66
CA GLN A 266 -7.10 13.13 -0.86
C GLN A 266 -6.90 11.90 -1.75
N LEU A 267 -6.04 11.98 -2.76
CA LEU A 267 -5.76 10.84 -3.62
C LEU A 267 -4.97 9.76 -2.88
N ARG A 268 -4.10 10.13 -1.93
CA ARG A 268 -3.49 9.15 -1.01
C ARG A 268 -4.52 8.50 -0.10
N LYS A 269 -5.49 9.26 0.41
CA LYS A 269 -6.61 8.72 1.21
C LYS A 269 -7.38 7.68 0.38
N ILE A 270 -7.79 8.01 -0.84
CA ILE A 270 -8.42 7.04 -1.76
C ILE A 270 -7.51 5.83 -2.04
N GLY A 271 -6.20 6.04 -2.25
CA GLY A 271 -5.24 4.95 -2.40
C GLY A 271 -5.20 4.02 -1.17
N ASN A 272 -5.35 4.57 0.04
CA ASN A 272 -5.46 3.78 1.26
C ASN A 272 -6.81 3.05 1.36
N GLU A 273 -7.91 3.65 0.92
CA GLU A 273 -9.21 2.96 0.86
C GLU A 273 -9.18 1.78 -0.14
N TRP A 274 -8.45 1.91 -1.25
CA TRP A 274 -8.21 0.78 -2.16
C TRP A 274 -7.29 -0.28 -1.54
N ASN A 275 -6.35 0.12 -0.68
CA ASN A 275 -5.53 -0.80 0.09
C ASN A 275 -6.37 -1.59 1.11
N ILE A 276 -7.38 -0.93 1.71
CA ILE A 276 -8.38 -1.58 2.57
C ILE A 276 -9.14 -2.65 1.79
N VAL A 277 -9.63 -2.34 0.59
CA VAL A 277 -10.29 -3.33 -0.29
C VAL A 277 -9.37 -4.53 -0.56
N ARG A 278 -8.08 -4.30 -0.85
CA ARG A 278 -7.10 -5.38 -1.07
C ARG A 278 -6.94 -6.30 0.14
N GLY A 279 -6.72 -5.75 1.34
CA GLY A 279 -6.54 -6.61 2.52
C GLY A 279 -7.82 -7.29 2.96
N PHE A 280 -8.99 -6.66 2.75
CA PHE A 280 -10.28 -7.30 2.93
C PHE A 280 -10.42 -8.54 2.04
N ILE A 281 -10.08 -8.43 0.75
CA ILE A 281 -10.07 -9.56 -0.20
C ILE A 281 -9.06 -10.64 0.22
N THR A 282 -7.90 -10.22 0.74
CA THR A 282 -6.88 -11.15 1.26
C THR A 282 -7.42 -11.95 2.44
N LYS A 283 -8.10 -11.31 3.39
CA LYS A 283 -8.80 -12.00 4.49
C LYS A 283 -9.94 -12.87 4.00
N MET A 284 -10.70 -12.43 3.00
CA MET A 284 -11.72 -13.26 2.37
C MET A 284 -11.12 -14.53 1.77
N ASN A 285 -9.95 -14.49 1.12
CA ASN A 285 -9.28 -15.71 0.63
C ASN A 285 -8.99 -16.72 1.76
N VAL A 286 -8.56 -16.23 2.93
CA VAL A 286 -8.28 -17.07 4.11
C VAL A 286 -9.59 -17.60 4.74
N LEU A 287 -10.57 -16.71 4.91
CA LEU A 287 -11.85 -16.98 5.56
C LEU A 287 -12.88 -17.64 4.63
N ALA A 288 -12.61 -17.73 3.32
CA ALA A 288 -13.46 -18.35 2.31
C ALA A 288 -13.78 -19.83 2.61
N ARG A 289 -13.18 -20.40 3.65
CA ARG A 289 -13.42 -21.74 4.15
C ARG A 289 -14.58 -21.83 5.18
N ASN A 290 -15.17 -20.71 5.62
CA ASN A 290 -16.23 -20.65 6.66
C ASN A 290 -17.45 -19.75 6.30
N ASN A 291 -18.60 -19.99 6.95
CA ASN A 291 -19.98 -19.63 6.59
C ASN A 291 -20.41 -18.12 6.48
N ASN A 292 -19.52 -17.12 6.52
CA ASN A 292 -19.91 -15.68 6.55
C ASN A 292 -19.73 -14.90 5.23
N HIS A 293 -19.74 -15.57 4.07
CA HIS A 293 -19.35 -14.94 2.80
C HIS A 293 -20.29 -13.84 2.31
N HIS A 294 -21.60 -13.94 2.54
CA HIS A 294 -22.56 -13.01 1.95
C HIS A 294 -22.44 -11.59 2.53
N THR A 295 -22.33 -11.43 3.85
CA THR A 295 -22.16 -10.11 4.49
C THR A 295 -20.81 -9.49 4.13
N MET A 296 -19.74 -10.30 4.12
CA MET A 296 -18.43 -9.83 3.69
C MET A 296 -18.43 -9.35 2.22
N MET A 297 -19.14 -10.08 1.35
CA MET A 297 -19.29 -9.71 -0.05
C MET A 297 -20.03 -8.38 -0.22
N SER A 298 -21.16 -8.18 0.49
CA SER A 298 -21.91 -6.92 0.46
C SER A 298 -21.02 -5.75 0.92
N ASN A 299 -20.35 -5.89 2.06
CA ASN A 299 -19.46 -4.86 2.59
C ASN A 299 -18.32 -4.51 1.64
N LEU A 300 -17.76 -5.51 0.97
CA LEU A 300 -16.73 -5.28 -0.05
C LEU A 300 -17.29 -4.47 -1.22
N GLN A 301 -18.49 -4.81 -1.72
CA GLN A 301 -19.13 -4.08 -2.80
C GLN A 301 -19.48 -2.64 -2.42
N ASP A 302 -19.93 -2.42 -1.18
CA ASP A 302 -20.21 -1.09 -0.64
C ASP A 302 -18.93 -0.24 -0.56
N LYS A 303 -17.82 -0.82 -0.09
CA LYS A 303 -16.51 -0.14 -0.04
C LYS A 303 -15.98 0.19 -1.43
N ILE A 304 -16.07 -0.74 -2.37
CA ILE A 304 -15.69 -0.47 -3.77
C ILE A 304 -16.55 0.66 -4.34
N THR A 305 -17.86 0.68 -4.05
CA THR A 305 -18.77 1.74 -4.52
C THR A 305 -18.40 3.09 -3.93
N ALA A 306 -18.16 3.17 -2.61
CA ALA A 306 -17.73 4.39 -1.94
C ALA A 306 -16.40 4.92 -2.52
N ASN A 307 -15.44 4.03 -2.80
CA ASN A 307 -14.17 4.41 -3.42
C ASN A 307 -14.36 4.98 -4.82
N ILE A 308 -15.21 4.34 -5.64
CA ILE A 308 -15.55 4.83 -6.99
C ILE A 308 -16.16 6.23 -6.91
N GLU A 309 -17.12 6.45 -6.02
CA GLU A 309 -17.81 7.74 -5.87
C GLU A 309 -16.84 8.84 -5.40
N ALA A 310 -16.04 8.56 -4.37
CA ALA A 310 -15.05 9.48 -3.83
C ALA A 310 -13.97 9.84 -4.87
N GLU A 311 -13.44 8.84 -5.59
CA GLU A 311 -12.45 9.04 -6.63
C GLU A 311 -13.03 9.85 -7.80
N THR A 312 -14.22 9.50 -8.29
CA THR A 312 -14.89 10.22 -9.38
C THR A 312 -15.10 11.69 -9.00
N ALA A 313 -15.62 11.96 -7.81
CA ALA A 313 -15.83 13.32 -7.32
C ALA A 313 -14.51 14.11 -7.24
N LEU A 314 -13.43 13.50 -6.74
CA LEU A 314 -12.12 14.13 -6.67
C LEU A 314 -11.56 14.44 -8.07
N LEU A 315 -11.68 13.51 -9.02
CA LEU A 315 -11.18 13.69 -10.39
C LEU A 315 -11.93 14.81 -11.13
N HIS A 316 -13.23 14.98 -10.91
CA HIS A 316 -13.96 16.11 -11.49
C HIS A 316 -13.46 17.45 -10.95
N LYS A 317 -13.22 17.54 -9.64
CA LYS A 317 -12.64 18.71 -8.99
C LYS A 317 -11.22 18.99 -9.47
N LEU A 318 -10.40 17.94 -9.63
CA LEU A 318 -9.04 18.07 -10.15
C LEU A 318 -9.05 18.58 -11.59
N LYS A 319 -9.97 18.08 -12.44
CA LYS A 319 -10.12 18.57 -13.81
C LYS A 319 -10.39 20.06 -13.86
N GLU A 320 -11.28 20.56 -13.01
CA GLU A 320 -11.57 21.99 -12.90
C GLU A 320 -10.33 22.77 -12.42
N ALA A 321 -9.62 22.27 -11.40
CA ALA A 321 -8.40 22.89 -10.91
C ALA A 321 -7.32 22.98 -12.00
N LEU A 322 -7.12 21.93 -12.79
CA LEU A 322 -6.18 21.93 -13.91
C LEU A 322 -6.59 22.92 -15.00
N ALA A 323 -7.89 23.08 -15.27
CA ALA A 323 -8.38 24.08 -16.23
C ALA A 323 -8.13 25.53 -15.74
N GLN A 324 -8.29 25.79 -14.44
CA GLN A 324 -7.96 27.09 -13.84
C GLN A 324 -6.45 27.38 -13.96
N ALA A 325 -5.61 26.40 -13.61
CA ALA A 325 -4.16 26.52 -13.71
C ALA A 325 -3.67 26.68 -15.16
N GLU A 326 -4.27 25.96 -16.12
CA GLU A 326 -4.01 26.12 -17.56
C GLU A 326 -4.30 27.57 -18.02
N ALA A 327 -5.39 28.16 -17.56
CA ALA A 327 -5.75 29.56 -17.84
C ALA A 327 -4.87 30.60 -17.11
N GLY A 328 -3.94 30.16 -16.25
CA GLY A 328 -3.09 31.02 -15.44
C GLY A 328 -3.78 31.62 -14.21
N ASN A 329 -4.90 31.04 -13.77
CA ASN A 329 -5.65 31.46 -12.59
C ASN A 329 -5.25 30.64 -11.35
N ASP A 330 -5.43 31.22 -10.16
CA ASP A 330 -5.31 30.49 -8.91
C ASP A 330 -6.39 29.41 -8.78
N ILE A 331 -6.02 28.26 -8.19
CA ILE A 331 -6.95 27.16 -7.94
C ILE A 331 -7.83 27.49 -6.73
N SER A 332 -9.14 27.55 -6.93
CA SER A 332 -10.13 27.97 -5.92
C SER A 332 -11.13 26.87 -5.51
N VAL A 333 -10.87 25.62 -5.89
CA VAL A 333 -11.80 24.50 -5.69
C VAL A 333 -11.90 24.09 -4.21
N ALA A 334 -13.13 23.96 -3.71
CA ALA A 334 -13.39 23.56 -2.33
C ALA A 334 -13.31 22.03 -2.15
N LEU A 335 -12.53 21.62 -1.14
CA LEU A 335 -12.29 20.23 -0.77
C LEU A 335 -12.78 20.00 0.67
N PRO A 336 -13.23 18.77 1.02
CA PRO A 336 -13.67 18.46 2.37
C PRO A 336 -12.53 18.67 3.37
N SER A 337 -12.84 19.26 4.53
CA SER A 337 -11.94 19.39 5.68
C SER A 337 -12.43 18.50 6.82
N GLU A 338 -11.53 17.81 7.53
CA GLU A 338 -11.88 16.97 8.66
C GLU A 338 -12.31 17.80 9.89
N GLU A 339 -13.35 17.35 10.57
CA GLU A 339 -13.82 17.90 11.85
C GLU A 339 -12.96 17.37 13.01
N GLN A 340 -12.43 18.27 13.85
CA GLN A 340 -11.74 17.89 15.08
C GLN A 340 -12.74 17.51 16.16
N ALA A 341 -12.66 16.27 16.66
CA ALA A 341 -13.50 15.81 17.75
C ALA A 341 -13.25 16.60 19.05
N ALA A 342 -14.32 16.85 19.80
CA ALA A 342 -14.26 17.58 21.08
C ALA A 342 -13.46 16.78 22.14
N ASN A 343 -12.43 17.42 22.72
CA ASN A 343 -11.62 16.82 23.78
C ASN A 343 -12.39 16.76 25.11
N LEU A 344 -12.92 15.59 25.45
CA LEU A 344 -13.48 15.28 26.77
C LEU A 344 -12.49 14.45 27.60
N THR A 345 -12.40 14.77 28.90
CA THR A 345 -11.55 14.06 29.86
C THR A 345 -12.29 12.87 30.47
N VAL A 346 -11.59 11.73 30.57
CA VAL A 346 -12.07 10.52 31.25
C VAL A 346 -11.89 10.67 32.77
N THR A 347 -12.93 10.39 33.54
CA THR A 347 -12.92 10.45 35.02
C THR A 347 -12.94 9.07 35.67
N SER A 348 -13.56 8.07 35.03
CA SER A 348 -13.50 6.68 35.46
C SER A 348 -13.55 5.73 34.26
N VAL A 349 -13.01 4.52 34.44
CA VAL A 349 -12.97 3.47 33.41
C VAL A 349 -13.45 2.15 34.00
N GLU A 350 -14.35 1.47 33.29
CA GLU A 350 -14.83 0.12 33.57
C GLU A 350 -14.41 -0.82 32.44
N HIS A 351 -13.65 -1.87 32.76
CA HIS A 351 -13.20 -2.86 31.77
C HIS A 351 -14.31 -3.86 31.48
N LEU A 352 -14.72 -3.98 30.23
CA LEU A 352 -15.77 -4.91 29.82
C LEU A 352 -15.15 -6.25 29.39
N ASP A 353 -15.61 -7.36 29.98
CA ASP A 353 -15.15 -8.69 29.58
C ASP A 353 -15.77 -9.14 28.26
N ILE A 354 -14.94 -9.14 27.21
CA ILE A 354 -15.28 -9.58 25.86
C ILE A 354 -14.55 -10.88 25.48
N SER A 355 -13.91 -11.57 26.43
CA SER A 355 -13.07 -12.74 26.16
C SER A 355 -13.83 -13.90 25.49
N HIS A 356 -15.12 -14.03 25.78
CA HIS A 356 -16.02 -15.00 25.15
C HIS A 356 -16.21 -14.79 23.63
N LEU A 357 -15.80 -13.65 23.10
CA LEU A 357 -15.84 -13.32 21.67
C LEU A 357 -14.49 -13.52 20.96
N PHE A 358 -13.41 -13.82 21.70
CA PHE A 358 -12.08 -13.97 21.13
C PHE A 358 -11.96 -15.20 20.22
N THR A 359 -11.24 -15.04 19.12
CA THR A 359 -11.10 -16.04 18.06
C THR A 359 -9.69 -16.17 17.52
N VAL A 360 -8.77 -15.30 17.93
CA VAL A 360 -7.38 -15.28 17.45
C VAL A 360 -6.42 -15.17 18.64
N ARG A 361 -5.26 -15.82 18.49
CA ARG A 361 -4.11 -15.65 19.38
C ARG A 361 -3.12 -14.69 18.75
N GLY A 362 -3.09 -13.45 19.23
CA GLY A 362 -2.22 -12.40 18.72
C GLY A 362 -0.89 -12.29 19.46
N PHE A 363 -0.82 -12.67 20.74
CA PHE A 363 0.40 -12.66 21.54
C PHE A 363 1.02 -14.05 21.68
N ASP A 364 2.33 -14.11 21.85
CA ASP A 364 3.05 -15.34 22.19
C ASP A 364 2.39 -16.10 23.36
N ASN A 365 2.43 -17.44 23.31
CA ASN A 365 1.97 -18.34 24.37
C ASN A 365 2.84 -19.59 24.45
N ALA A 366 2.70 -20.33 25.57
CA ALA A 366 3.43 -21.56 25.82
C ALA A 366 3.22 -22.65 24.74
N ASP A 367 2.05 -22.66 24.09
CA ASP A 367 1.72 -23.64 23.04
C ASP A 367 2.20 -23.21 21.64
N HIS A 368 2.81 -22.03 21.50
CA HIS A 368 3.32 -21.48 20.24
C HIS A 368 2.27 -21.41 19.12
N THR A 369 1.00 -21.15 19.48
CA THR A 369 -0.14 -21.07 18.55
C THR A 369 -0.38 -19.67 18.01
N ALA A 370 0.34 -18.66 18.52
CA ALA A 370 0.19 -17.27 18.12
C ALA A 370 0.38 -17.04 16.61
N ASP A 371 -0.55 -16.29 16.02
CA ASP A 371 -0.59 -15.87 14.62
C ASP A 371 -1.60 -14.72 14.51
N PHE A 372 -1.09 -13.49 14.49
CA PHE A 372 -1.90 -12.28 14.45
C PHE A 372 -2.35 -11.95 13.03
N ASP A 373 -1.42 -11.97 12.07
CA ASP A 373 -1.63 -11.46 10.71
C ASP A 373 -1.91 -12.54 9.66
N THR A 374 -2.08 -13.80 10.07
CA THR A 374 -2.26 -14.97 9.19
C THR A 374 -1.05 -15.33 8.33
N GLU A 375 0.09 -14.64 8.52
CA GLU A 375 1.38 -14.94 7.90
C GLU A 375 2.41 -15.46 8.93
N ASN A 376 1.93 -15.88 10.11
CA ASN A 376 2.67 -16.38 11.26
C ASN A 376 3.41 -15.32 12.08
N TYR A 377 3.12 -14.03 11.89
CA TYR A 377 3.68 -12.99 12.74
C TYR A 377 2.76 -12.70 13.92
N TYR A 378 3.35 -12.36 15.08
CA TYR A 378 2.62 -12.12 16.31
C TYR A 378 3.38 -11.20 17.29
N TYR A 379 2.67 -10.72 18.30
CA TYR A 379 3.18 -9.83 19.34
C TYR A 379 3.98 -10.58 20.42
N SER A 380 5.06 -9.95 20.89
CA SER A 380 5.74 -10.36 22.12
C SER A 380 4.93 -10.01 23.37
N ARG A 381 4.99 -10.90 24.38
CA ARG A 381 4.43 -10.68 25.72
C ARG A 381 5.41 -10.08 26.73
N GLU A 382 6.67 -9.84 26.34
CA GLU A 382 7.75 -9.37 27.23
C GLU A 382 7.44 -8.00 27.87
N ASP A 383 6.74 -7.12 27.16
CA ASP A 383 6.48 -5.73 27.56
C ASP A 383 5.09 -5.54 28.20
N LEU A 384 4.40 -6.63 28.55
CA LEU A 384 3.05 -6.56 29.11
C LEU A 384 3.03 -6.31 30.63
N PRO A 385 2.06 -5.51 31.13
CA PRO A 385 1.94 -5.22 32.56
C PRO A 385 1.51 -6.47 33.34
N ALA A 386 2.21 -6.74 34.45
CA ALA A 386 1.98 -7.94 35.27
C ALA A 386 0.60 -7.99 35.94
N ASP A 387 -0.09 -6.86 36.08
CA ASP A 387 -1.46 -6.79 36.60
C ASP A 387 -2.53 -6.95 35.51
N HIS A 388 -2.12 -7.25 34.27
CA HIS A 388 -2.97 -7.36 33.08
C HIS A 388 -3.68 -6.06 32.67
N ILE A 389 -3.34 -4.91 33.27
CA ILE A 389 -3.98 -3.62 32.97
C ILE A 389 -3.03 -2.73 32.18
N LEU A 390 -3.28 -2.60 30.87
CA LEU A 390 -2.58 -1.64 30.02
C LEU A 390 -3.15 -0.24 30.24
N ARG A 391 -2.28 0.75 30.46
CA ARG A 391 -2.66 2.14 30.76
C ARG A 391 -2.00 3.07 29.77
N THR A 392 -2.76 4.01 29.22
CA THR A 392 -2.24 5.04 28.30
C THR A 392 -3.07 6.30 28.43
N GLU A 393 -2.43 7.44 28.69
CA GLU A 393 -3.10 8.71 29.01
C GLU A 393 -4.21 8.57 30.08
N ASP A 394 -5.45 8.95 29.74
CA ASP A 394 -6.64 8.84 30.60
C ASP A 394 -7.42 7.53 30.38
N MET A 395 -6.82 6.54 29.70
CA MET A 395 -7.43 5.27 29.31
C MET A 395 -6.78 4.08 30.02
N SER A 396 -7.57 3.01 30.23
CA SER A 396 -7.05 1.73 30.72
C SER A 396 -7.83 0.55 30.15
N PHE A 397 -7.15 -0.59 30.01
CA PHE A 397 -7.65 -1.77 29.31
C PHE A 397 -7.22 -3.05 30.03
N TYR A 398 -8.14 -3.99 30.23
CA TYR A 398 -7.80 -5.33 30.67
C TYR A 398 -7.36 -6.18 29.48
N LEU A 399 -6.10 -6.62 29.50
CA LEU A 399 -5.46 -7.39 28.44
C LEU A 399 -5.00 -8.75 28.99
N PRO A 400 -5.77 -9.84 28.80
CA PRO A 400 -5.46 -11.15 29.34
C PRO A 400 -4.33 -11.87 28.58
N ALA A 401 -3.59 -11.21 27.70
CA ALA A 401 -2.57 -11.81 26.82
C ALA A 401 -1.41 -12.52 27.55
N LEU A 402 -1.18 -12.21 28.83
CA LEU A 402 -0.24 -12.95 29.69
C LEU A 402 -0.75 -14.34 30.10
N LEU A 403 -2.05 -14.61 29.98
CA LEU A 403 -2.62 -15.94 30.16
C LEU A 403 -2.35 -16.78 28.91
N ASP A 404 -2.04 -18.07 29.07
CA ASP A 404 -1.81 -19.01 27.96
C ASP A 404 -3.12 -19.52 27.32
N GLU A 405 -4.22 -18.76 27.43
CA GLU A 405 -5.50 -19.06 26.77
C GLU A 405 -5.33 -19.12 25.24
N PRO A 406 -6.12 -19.97 24.54
CA PRO A 406 -5.95 -20.17 23.11
C PRO A 406 -6.25 -18.93 22.26
N PHE A 407 -6.98 -17.94 22.79
CA PHE A 407 -7.32 -16.70 22.09
C PHE A 407 -7.21 -15.49 23.04
N ASP A 408 -6.82 -14.34 22.50
CA ASP A 408 -6.62 -13.08 23.25
C ASP A 408 -7.17 -11.83 22.53
N ASN A 409 -7.74 -12.00 21.33
CA ASN A 409 -8.43 -10.95 20.60
C ASN A 409 -9.53 -11.50 19.70
N LEU A 410 -10.45 -10.63 19.31
CA LEU A 410 -11.49 -10.92 18.32
C LEU A 410 -11.26 -10.17 17.02
N VAL A 411 -11.57 -10.84 15.92
CA VAL A 411 -11.65 -10.24 14.58
C VAL A 411 -13.04 -9.64 14.36
N SER A 412 -13.14 -8.41 13.88
CA SER A 412 -14.43 -7.72 13.71
C SER A 412 -15.24 -8.34 12.56
N LEU A 413 -16.29 -9.09 12.90
CA LEU A 413 -17.13 -9.88 11.99
C LEU A 413 -18.64 -9.61 12.21
N GLY A 414 -19.01 -8.44 12.74
CA GLY A 414 -20.41 -8.12 13.02
C GLY A 414 -20.91 -8.52 14.42
N GLN A 415 -20.01 -8.78 15.37
CA GLN A 415 -20.39 -9.14 16.74
C GLN A 415 -21.24 -8.05 17.39
N VAL A 416 -22.20 -8.48 18.21
CA VAL A 416 -23.02 -7.61 19.07
C VAL A 416 -22.48 -7.72 20.49
N ILE A 417 -22.15 -6.58 21.10
CA ILE A 417 -21.65 -6.47 22.46
C ILE A 417 -22.68 -5.72 23.29
N GLU A 418 -23.38 -6.43 24.17
CA GLU A 418 -24.33 -5.82 25.12
C GLU A 418 -23.54 -5.04 26.19
N LEU A 419 -24.03 -3.84 26.52
CA LEU A 419 -23.39 -2.95 27.49
C LEU A 419 -24.15 -2.99 28.83
N PRO A 420 -23.44 -2.96 29.98
CA PRO A 420 -24.08 -2.73 31.27
C PRO A 420 -24.77 -1.37 31.31
N GLU A 421 -25.84 -1.25 32.12
CA GLU A 421 -26.44 0.04 32.40
C GLU A 421 -25.52 0.90 33.27
N GLY A 422 -25.28 2.14 32.87
CA GLY A 422 -24.45 3.07 33.65
C GLY A 422 -24.35 4.45 33.00
N PRO A 423 -23.84 5.46 33.73
CA PRO A 423 -23.71 6.83 33.26
C PRO A 423 -22.47 7.02 32.37
N TYR A 424 -22.24 6.12 31.42
CA TYR A 424 -21.07 6.17 30.54
C TYR A 424 -21.23 7.27 29.49
N ARG A 425 -20.15 8.01 29.28
CA ARG A 425 -20.06 9.06 28.24
C ARG A 425 -19.52 8.52 26.92
N GLY A 426 -19.00 7.30 26.92
CA GLY A 426 -18.46 6.66 25.73
C GLY A 426 -17.77 5.34 26.04
N PHE A 427 -17.01 4.86 25.07
CA PHE A 427 -16.20 3.67 25.18
C PHE A 427 -14.76 3.92 24.72
N LEU A 428 -13.87 3.07 25.19
CA LEU A 428 -12.46 3.01 24.86
C LEU A 428 -12.19 1.67 24.20
N THR A 429 -11.40 1.64 23.13
CA THR A 429 -10.99 0.39 22.47
C THR A 429 -9.49 0.28 22.42
N LEU A 430 -8.99 -0.94 22.60
CA LEU A 430 -7.59 -1.31 22.39
C LEU A 430 -7.52 -2.32 21.26
N GLY A 431 -6.79 -2.00 20.21
CA GLY A 431 -6.70 -2.86 19.05
C GLY A 431 -5.62 -2.45 18.06
N SER A 432 -5.59 -3.18 16.96
CA SER A 432 -4.73 -2.92 15.83
C SER A 432 -5.35 -3.52 14.59
N SER A 433 -4.88 -3.06 13.43
CA SER A 433 -5.24 -3.69 12.17
C SER A 433 -4.03 -4.40 11.55
N ASP A 434 -4.29 -5.41 10.73
CA ASP A 434 -3.28 -6.11 9.96
C ASP A 434 -3.44 -5.88 8.45
N MET A 435 -2.33 -5.95 7.71
CA MET A 435 -2.29 -5.73 6.25
C MET A 435 -2.77 -4.33 5.80
N GLY A 436 -2.59 -3.32 6.65
CA GLY A 436 -2.98 -1.92 6.44
C GLY A 436 -3.66 -1.31 7.66
N SER A 437 -3.92 -0.01 7.58
CA SER A 437 -4.79 0.71 8.52
C SER A 437 -6.23 0.58 8.04
N TYR A 438 -7.15 0.25 8.95
CA TYR A 438 -8.56 0.03 8.62
C TYR A 438 -9.45 0.79 9.58
N PHE A 439 -10.38 1.55 9.02
CA PHE A 439 -11.40 2.28 9.75
C PHE A 439 -12.76 2.00 9.11
N ASP A 440 -13.78 1.92 9.95
CA ASP A 440 -15.16 1.68 9.58
C ASP A 440 -16.07 2.32 10.64
N VAL A 441 -17.36 2.01 10.63
CA VAL A 441 -18.31 2.47 11.63
C VAL A 441 -18.70 1.36 12.61
N ILE A 442 -18.73 1.72 13.90
CA ILE A 442 -19.40 0.93 14.94
C ILE A 442 -20.79 1.54 15.17
N THR A 443 -21.82 0.70 15.17
CA THR A 443 -23.19 1.15 15.45
C THR A 443 -23.45 1.06 16.94
N VAL A 444 -23.87 2.17 17.54
CA VAL A 444 -24.36 2.21 18.93
C VAL A 444 -25.88 2.21 18.87
N GLU A 445 -26.50 1.23 19.51
CA GLU A 445 -27.95 1.25 19.74
C GLU A 445 -28.24 1.71 21.17
N TYR A 446 -29.22 2.59 21.29
CA TYR A 446 -29.63 3.21 22.54
C TYR A 446 -30.88 2.55 23.12
N THR A 447 -31.07 2.67 24.44
CA THR A 447 -32.26 2.15 25.12
C THR A 447 -33.57 2.78 24.67
N ASP A 448 -33.52 3.98 24.08
CA ASP A 448 -34.67 4.69 23.51
C ASP A 448 -35.07 4.21 22.10
N GLY A 449 -34.35 3.22 21.56
CA GLY A 449 -34.57 2.66 20.23
C GLY A 449 -33.89 3.42 19.09
N THR A 450 -33.19 4.52 19.38
CA THR A 450 -32.37 5.23 18.38
C THR A 450 -31.00 4.59 18.23
N SER A 451 -30.28 4.97 17.17
CA SER A 451 -28.90 4.53 16.94
C SER A 451 -28.02 5.69 16.45
N GLU A 452 -26.71 5.55 16.62
CA GLU A 452 -25.71 6.39 15.96
C GLU A 452 -24.57 5.54 15.39
N GLN A 453 -23.79 6.13 14.49
CA GLN A 453 -22.58 5.52 13.94
C GLN A 453 -21.37 6.34 14.38
N LEU A 454 -20.37 5.67 14.92
CA LEU A 454 -19.11 6.28 15.36
C LEU A 454 -17.94 5.65 14.61
N THR A 455 -16.85 6.38 14.40
CA THR A 455 -15.63 5.84 13.80
C THR A 455 -15.02 4.74 14.69
N TYR A 456 -14.63 3.64 14.07
CA TYR A 456 -14.02 2.48 14.73
C TYR A 456 -12.98 1.84 13.82
N GLY A 457 -11.83 1.48 14.38
CA GLY A 457 -10.73 0.86 13.65
C GLY A 457 -9.38 1.37 14.13
N PHE A 458 -8.31 0.85 13.55
CA PHE A 458 -6.96 1.12 14.04
C PHE A 458 -5.97 1.24 12.90
N PRO A 459 -4.86 1.97 13.11
CA PRO A 459 -3.71 1.88 12.24
C PRO A 459 -3.15 0.46 12.12
N ASP A 460 -2.37 0.25 11.07
CA ASP A 460 -1.61 -0.97 10.86
C ASP A 460 -0.64 -1.23 12.02
N TRP A 461 -0.61 -2.45 12.54
CA TRP A 461 0.24 -2.84 13.66
C TRP A 461 1.76 -2.70 13.40
N TRP A 462 2.18 -2.79 12.14
CA TRP A 462 3.56 -2.74 11.66
C TRP A 462 4.05 -1.30 11.44
N ALA A 463 3.15 -0.31 11.39
CA ALA A 463 3.45 1.10 11.10
C ALA A 463 3.04 2.06 12.23
N PHE A 464 3.91 3.03 12.54
CA PHE A 464 3.70 4.01 13.62
C PHE A 464 2.89 5.26 13.18
N ILE A 465 2.04 5.15 12.15
CA ILE A 465 1.37 6.31 11.57
C ILE A 465 0.05 6.55 12.31
N GLN A 466 -0.03 7.63 13.08
CA GLN A 466 -1.30 8.15 13.61
C GLN A 466 -2.15 8.64 12.43
N MET A 467 -3.40 8.16 12.32
CA MET A 467 -4.30 8.53 11.23
C MET A 467 -5.45 9.43 11.71
N GLY A 468 -5.54 9.66 13.01
CA GLY A 468 -6.49 10.55 13.66
C GLY A 468 -6.16 10.71 15.14
N ASN A 469 -7.13 10.40 16.01
CA ASN A 469 -7.01 10.58 17.46
C ASN A 469 -6.44 9.37 18.20
N GLU A 470 -5.91 8.37 17.49
CA GLU A 470 -5.43 7.13 18.11
C GLU A 470 -4.16 7.41 18.94
N ARG A 471 -4.00 6.66 20.04
CA ARG A 471 -2.81 6.69 20.88
C ARG A 471 -2.07 5.38 20.78
N VAL A 472 -0.74 5.41 20.66
CA VAL A 472 0.05 4.18 20.80
C VAL A 472 -0.03 3.74 22.26
N ALA A 473 -0.70 2.62 22.51
CA ALA A 473 -0.95 2.09 23.84
C ALA A 473 0.16 1.14 24.28
N LEU A 474 0.74 0.39 23.34
CA LEU A 474 1.85 -0.54 23.57
C LEU A 474 2.75 -0.56 22.33
N LYS A 475 4.07 -0.63 22.57
CA LYS A 475 5.07 -1.07 21.60
C LYS A 475 5.74 -2.31 22.15
N THR A 476 5.86 -3.35 21.34
CA THR A 476 6.45 -4.63 21.75
C THR A 476 7.16 -5.29 20.58
N GLY A 477 8.03 -6.26 20.87
CA GLY A 477 8.79 -6.99 19.85
C GLY A 477 7.90 -7.80 18.89
N LEU A 478 8.31 -7.86 17.63
CA LEU A 478 7.73 -8.71 16.60
C LEU A 478 8.35 -10.11 16.65
N TYR A 479 7.50 -11.13 16.58
CA TYR A 479 7.93 -12.51 16.45
C TYR A 479 7.33 -13.16 15.20
N ARG A 480 8.00 -14.19 14.67
CA ARG A 480 7.48 -15.03 13.59
C ARG A 480 7.66 -16.51 13.91
N ARG A 481 6.65 -17.33 13.64
CA ARG A 481 6.73 -18.78 13.86
C ARG A 481 7.86 -19.38 13.02
N GLY A 482 8.73 -20.16 13.64
CA GLY A 482 9.89 -20.78 13.00
C GLY A 482 11.15 -19.90 12.96
N GLU A 483 11.04 -18.60 13.15
CA GLU A 483 12.19 -17.66 13.17
C GLU A 483 12.42 -17.02 14.55
N GLY A 484 11.39 -16.93 15.39
CA GLY A 484 11.48 -16.31 16.72
C GLY A 484 11.41 -14.78 16.65
N LYS A 485 12.11 -14.10 17.56
CA LYS A 485 12.12 -12.64 17.68
C LYS A 485 12.82 -11.99 16.48
N LEU A 486 12.17 -11.02 15.86
CA LEU A 486 12.72 -10.22 14.76
C LEU A 486 13.20 -8.86 15.26
N ASN A 487 14.10 -8.21 14.50
CA ASN A 487 14.59 -6.87 14.81
C ASN A 487 13.60 -5.78 14.36
N LYS A 488 12.37 -5.85 14.88
CA LYS A 488 11.26 -4.94 14.58
C LYS A 488 10.30 -4.87 15.76
N GLU A 489 9.65 -3.74 15.92
CA GLU A 489 8.58 -3.53 16.91
C GLU A 489 7.25 -3.32 16.20
N VAL A 490 6.18 -3.71 16.88
CA VAL A 490 4.79 -3.56 16.47
C VAL A 490 3.96 -2.89 17.56
N CYS A 491 2.80 -2.33 17.17
CA CYS A 491 1.99 -1.48 18.04
C CYS A 491 0.60 -2.05 18.33
N LEU A 492 0.08 -1.71 19.51
CA LEU A 492 -1.35 -1.63 19.78
C LEU A 492 -1.75 -0.16 19.94
N PHE A 493 -2.96 0.15 19.51
CA PHE A 493 -3.53 1.49 19.51
C PHE A 493 -4.77 1.57 20.40
N ALA A 494 -4.95 2.71 21.06
CA ALA A 494 -6.09 3.02 21.88
C ALA A 494 -6.89 4.18 21.30
N ASN A 495 -8.22 4.00 21.23
CA ASN A 495 -9.15 5.01 20.76
C ASN A 495 -10.17 5.35 21.84
N LYS A 496 -10.59 6.61 21.86
CA LYS A 496 -11.65 7.12 22.71
C LYS A 496 -12.80 7.64 21.85
N SER A 497 -13.99 7.10 22.10
CA SER A 497 -15.23 7.51 21.45
C SER A 497 -16.20 8.09 22.46
N VAL A 498 -17.04 9.01 22.01
CA VAL A 498 -18.03 9.72 22.83
C VAL A 498 -19.43 9.36 22.32
N PHE A 499 -20.33 8.96 23.21
CA PHE A 499 -21.74 8.76 22.89
C PHE A 499 -22.47 10.10 22.73
N THR A 500 -23.58 10.10 22.00
CA THR A 500 -24.54 11.21 22.00
C THR A 500 -24.94 11.58 23.43
N PRO A 501 -24.72 12.83 23.87
CA PRO A 501 -25.08 13.27 25.22
C PRO A 501 -26.56 13.07 25.55
N GLY A 502 -26.83 12.58 26.76
CA GLY A 502 -28.21 12.38 27.27
C GLY A 502 -28.87 11.08 26.83
N LYS A 503 -28.18 10.21 26.10
CA LYS A 503 -28.66 8.87 25.74
C LYS A 503 -27.89 7.78 26.48
N THR A 504 -28.57 6.66 26.75
CA THR A 504 -27.98 5.48 27.41
C THR A 504 -27.71 4.39 26.38
N ALA A 505 -26.43 4.15 26.09
CA ALA A 505 -26.02 3.11 25.14
C ALA A 505 -26.41 1.72 25.68
N LYS A 506 -27.05 0.92 24.84
CA LYS A 506 -27.51 -0.44 25.17
C LYS A 506 -26.54 -1.50 24.66
N ARG A 507 -26.06 -1.34 23.42
CA ARG A 507 -25.16 -2.30 22.77
C ARG A 507 -24.36 -1.66 21.66
N LEU A 508 -23.22 -2.26 21.38
CA LEU A 508 -22.35 -1.95 20.25
C LEU A 508 -22.46 -3.06 19.20
N ILE A 509 -22.49 -2.69 17.94
CA ILE A 509 -22.44 -3.62 16.81
C ILE A 509 -21.17 -3.31 16.03
N LEU A 510 -20.22 -4.23 16.08
CA LEU A 510 -18.95 -4.11 15.36
C LEU A 510 -19.18 -4.19 13.85
N PRO A 511 -18.32 -3.55 13.03
CA PRO A 511 -18.36 -3.76 11.59
C PRO A 511 -17.95 -5.20 11.23
N THR A 512 -18.30 -5.63 10.02
CA THR A 512 -17.67 -6.80 9.41
C THR A 512 -16.45 -6.31 8.63
N MET A 513 -15.30 -6.30 9.32
CA MET A 513 -14.00 -5.88 8.84
C MET A 513 -12.92 -6.82 9.43
N PRO A 514 -12.57 -7.91 8.73
CA PRO A 514 -11.74 -8.98 9.28
C PRO A 514 -10.29 -8.58 9.54
N ASN A 515 -9.88 -7.40 9.09
CA ASN A 515 -8.55 -6.84 9.34
C ASN A 515 -8.48 -6.04 10.65
N ILE A 516 -9.61 -5.74 11.29
CA ILE A 516 -9.64 -5.02 12.57
C ILE A 516 -9.73 -6.02 13.73
N HIS A 517 -8.70 -6.03 14.56
CA HIS A 517 -8.60 -6.87 15.75
C HIS A 517 -8.84 -6.02 17.01
N LEU A 518 -9.75 -6.48 17.87
CA LEU A 518 -10.06 -5.85 19.16
C LEU A 518 -9.56 -6.73 20.30
N PHE A 519 -8.65 -6.19 21.10
CA PHE A 519 -8.05 -6.87 22.26
C PHE A 519 -8.76 -6.52 23.57
N ALA A 520 -9.28 -5.29 23.69
CA ALA A 520 -10.04 -4.89 24.87
C ALA A 520 -11.05 -3.79 24.56
N LEU A 521 -12.12 -3.77 25.34
CA LEU A 521 -13.16 -2.75 25.34
C LEU A 521 -13.37 -2.27 26.77
N SER A 522 -13.57 -0.96 26.93
CA SER A 522 -13.85 -0.37 28.24
C SER A 522 -14.87 0.75 28.09
N LEU A 523 -15.62 1.03 29.14
CA LEU A 523 -16.58 2.13 29.20
C LEU A 523 -16.03 3.22 30.10
N TRP A 524 -16.30 4.49 29.76
CA TRP A 524 -15.76 5.62 30.51
C TRP A 524 -16.83 6.67 30.82
N SER A 525 -16.63 7.42 31.90
CA SER A 525 -17.49 8.55 32.30
C SER A 525 -16.74 9.84 32.57
#